data_AF-A0A6L2Q2W7-F1
#
_entry.id   AF-A0A6L2Q2W7-F1
#
_cell.length_a   1.000
_cell.length_b   1.000
_cell.length_c   1.000
_cell.angle_alpha   90.00
_cell.angle_beta   90.00
_cell.angle_gamma   90.00
#
_symmetry.space_group_name_H-M   'P 1'
#
loop_
_entity.id
_entity.type
_entity.pdbx_description
1 polymer ?
#
loop_
_entity_poly.entity_id
_entity_poly.type
_entity_poly.pdbx_seq_one_letter_code
_entity_poly.pdbx_strand_id
1 'polypeptide(L)'
;MAGGESTQLYSPLFEADVRGSMQTWGGIFIFYFLVLIAFSILMVSGIAKSNRGMMLPWLVTMGIAILFQLVFGLWLLGGYYIYLQSVLAALIDWIWMAYN
;
A
#
# COMPACT_ATOMS: atom_id res chain seq x y z
N MET A 1 8.73 8.66 -22.94
CA MET A 1 8.02 7.50 -22.35
C MET A 1 9.03 6.80 -21.46
N ALA A 2 8.90 6.94 -20.13
CA ALA A 2 9.89 6.45 -19.18
C ALA A 2 9.66 4.96 -18.86
N GLY A 3 9.83 4.07 -19.85
CA GLY A 3 10.06 2.63 -19.66
C GLY A 3 9.08 1.77 -18.85
N GLY A 4 8.01 2.33 -18.26
CA GLY A 4 7.03 1.60 -17.45
C GLY A 4 6.16 0.67 -18.29
N GLU A 5 5.89 -0.52 -17.77
CA GLU A 5 5.15 -1.60 -18.43
C GLU A 5 3.79 -1.78 -17.73
N SER A 6 2.71 -1.30 -18.35
CA SER A 6 1.37 -1.38 -17.76
C SER A 6 0.76 -2.79 -17.75
N THR A 7 1.52 -3.82 -18.11
CA THR A 7 1.08 -5.22 -18.19
C THR A 7 0.97 -5.89 -16.82
N GLN A 8 1.64 -5.35 -15.80
CA GLN A 8 1.70 -5.92 -14.45
C GLN A 8 0.70 -5.28 -13.49
N LEU A 9 -0.60 -5.31 -13.80
CA LEU A 9 -1.65 -4.58 -13.06
C LEU A 9 -1.68 -4.81 -11.53
N TYR A 10 -1.20 -5.97 -11.06
CA TYR A 10 -1.14 -6.31 -9.63
C TYR A 10 0.11 -5.76 -8.91
N SER A 11 1.06 -5.19 -9.64
CA SER A 11 2.19 -4.47 -9.06
C SER A 11 1.78 -3.01 -8.84
N PRO A 12 1.86 -2.45 -7.62
CA PRO A 12 1.54 -1.04 -7.38
C PRO A 12 2.51 -0.08 -8.08
N LEU A 13 3.64 -0.57 -8.60
CA LEU A 13 4.65 0.20 -9.32
C LEU A 13 4.73 -0.19 -10.81
N PHE A 14 3.67 -0.75 -11.37
CA PHE A 14 3.65 -1.23 -12.76
C PHE A 14 3.92 -0.14 -13.81
N GLU A 15 3.51 1.10 -13.56
CA GLU A 15 3.85 2.24 -14.43
C GLU A 15 5.26 2.82 -14.19
N ALA A 16 5.94 2.40 -13.13
CA ALA A 16 7.23 2.97 -12.79
C ALA A 16 8.34 2.46 -13.73
N ASP A 17 9.25 3.36 -14.12
CA ASP A 17 10.43 2.98 -14.89
C ASP A 17 11.39 2.16 -14.01
N VAL A 18 11.71 0.95 -14.45
CA VAL A 18 12.63 0.06 -13.71
C VAL A 18 13.99 0.71 -13.46
N ARG A 19 14.46 1.53 -14.41
CA ARG A 19 15.78 2.17 -14.36
C ARG A 19 15.79 3.52 -13.63
N GLY A 20 14.63 4.05 -13.28
CA GLY A 20 14.48 5.37 -12.69
C GLY A 20 13.55 5.35 -11.49
N SER A 21 12.26 5.61 -11.74
CA SER A 21 11.28 5.86 -10.67
C SER A 21 11.00 4.64 -9.79
N MET A 22 11.13 3.41 -10.32
CA MET A 22 10.86 2.18 -9.55
C MET A 22 11.81 2.01 -8.36
N GLN A 23 13.08 2.40 -8.50
CA GLN A 23 14.05 2.31 -7.39
C GLN A 23 13.68 3.25 -6.24
N THR A 24 13.22 4.45 -6.57
CA THR A 24 12.85 5.46 -5.57
C THR A 24 11.57 5.04 -4.86
N TRP A 25 10.50 4.75 -5.60
CA TRP A 25 9.21 4.37 -5.01
C TRP A 25 9.26 3.00 -4.33
N GLY A 26 9.99 2.04 -4.91
CA GLY A 26 10.23 0.74 -4.28
C GLY A 26 11.02 0.87 -2.98
N GLY A 27 12.05 1.73 -2.94
CA GLY A 27 12.79 2.04 -1.72
C GLY A 27 11.91 2.63 -0.62
N ILE A 28 10.99 3.54 -0.98
CA ILE A 28 10.00 4.10 -0.04
C ILE A 28 9.09 2.99 0.51
N PHE A 29 8.59 2.09 -0.34
CA PHE A 29 7.75 0.96 0.11
C PHE A 29 8.50 0.02 1.04
N ILE A 30 9.74 -0.34 0.71
CA ILE A 30 10.59 -1.18 1.56
C ILE A 30 10.79 -0.51 2.93
N PHE A 31 11.15 0.76 2.96
CA PHE A 31 11.32 1.51 4.21
C PHE A 31 10.01 1.54 5.02
N TYR A 32 8.89 1.83 4.38
CA TYR A 32 7.57 1.83 5.00
C TYR A 32 7.23 0.48 5.64
N PHE A 33 7.44 -0.64 4.92
CA PHE A 33 7.18 -1.97 5.46
C PHE A 33 8.13 -2.35 6.62
N LEU A 34 9.39 -1.91 6.59
CA LEU A 34 10.31 -2.10 7.73
C LEU A 34 9.83 -1.34 8.97
N VAL A 35 9.34 -0.10 8.80
CA VAL A 35 8.73 0.67 9.90
C VAL A 35 7.47 -0.02 10.43
N LEU A 36 6.62 -0.52 9.54
CA LEU A 36 5.40 -1.25 9.91
C LEU A 36 5.72 -2.52 10.71
N ILE A 37 6.77 -3.26 10.35
CA ILE A 37 7.26 -4.43 11.12
C ILE A 37 7.69 -3.99 12.52
N ALA A 38 8.49 -2.92 12.63
CA ALA A 38 8.95 -2.40 13.91
C ALA A 38 7.77 -1.97 14.81
N PHE A 39 6.76 -1.28 14.25
CA PHE A 39 5.57 -0.89 14.97
C PHE A 39 4.65 -2.07 15.33
N SER A 40 4.62 -3.12 14.52
CA SER A 40 3.92 -4.36 14.86
C SER A 40 4.53 -5.03 16.10
N ILE A 41 5.87 -5.09 16.19
CA ILE A 41 6.57 -5.61 17.38
C ILE A 41 6.28 -4.74 18.61
N LEU A 42 6.28 -3.41 18.43
CA LEU A 42 5.96 -2.46 19.49
C LEU A 42 4.53 -2.65 20.01
N MET A 43 3.56 -2.84 19.11
CA MET A 43 2.16 -3.10 19.45
C MET A 43 2.03 -4.38 20.28
N VAL A 44 2.61 -5.50 19.84
CA VAL A 44 2.57 -6.78 20.58
C VAL A 44 3.19 -6.61 21.98
N SER A 45 4.32 -5.92 22.07
CA SER A 45 4.98 -5.62 23.35
C SER A 45 4.13 -4.71 24.25
N GLY A 46 3.40 -3.78 23.66
CA GLY A 46 2.47 -2.88 24.35
C GLY A 46 1.27 -3.60 24.94
N ILE A 47 0.65 -4.48 24.15
CA ILE A 47 -0.47 -5.32 24.58
C ILE A 47 -0.05 -6.19 25.78
N ALA A 48 1.13 -6.82 25.72
CA ALA A 48 1.64 -7.64 26.81
C ALA A 48 1.85 -6.86 28.13
N LYS A 49 2.09 -5.55 28.04
CA LYS A 49 2.30 -4.65 29.19
C LYS A 49 1.06 -3.84 29.56
N SER A 50 -0.10 -4.10 28.94
CA SER A 50 -1.31 -3.28 29.06
C SER A 50 -1.10 -1.79 28.73
N ASN A 51 -0.05 -1.46 27.97
CA ASN A 51 0.23 -0.10 27.51
C ASN A 51 -0.40 0.13 26.13
N ARG A 52 -1.63 0.66 26.14
CA ARG A 52 -2.41 0.93 24.93
C ARG A 52 -1.77 1.99 24.00
N GLY A 53 -0.96 2.90 24.55
CA GLY A 53 -0.30 3.94 23.76
C GLY A 53 0.70 3.38 22.74
N MET A 54 1.29 2.22 23.02
CA MET A 54 2.22 1.53 22.11
C MET A 54 1.55 0.95 20.86
N MET A 55 0.20 0.91 20.82
CA MET A 55 -0.56 0.50 19.63
C MET A 55 -0.70 1.63 18.62
N LEU A 56 -0.59 2.90 19.05
CA LEU A 56 -0.84 4.07 18.20
C LEU A 56 0.05 4.12 16.96
N PRO A 57 1.38 3.85 17.02
CA PRO A 57 2.22 3.91 15.83
C PRO A 57 1.77 2.94 14.74
N TRP A 58 1.37 1.73 15.12
CA TRP A 58 0.85 0.71 14.20
C TRP A 58 -0.46 1.16 13.56
N LEU A 59 -1.40 1.69 14.37
CA LEU A 59 -2.68 2.22 13.89
C LEU A 59 -2.50 3.36 12.89
N VAL A 60 -1.57 4.28 13.15
CA VAL A 60 -1.26 5.39 12.23
C VAL A 60 -0.73 4.85 10.91
N THR A 61 0.22 3.90 10.94
CA THR A 61 0.74 3.31 9.71
C THR A 61 -0.34 2.55 8.95
N MET A 62 -1.17 1.72 9.59
CA MET A 62 -2.27 1.04 8.88
C MET A 62 -3.29 2.02 8.31
N GLY A 63 -3.61 3.10 9.01
CA GLY A 63 -4.44 4.18 8.47
C GLY A 63 -3.85 4.80 7.20
N ILE A 64 -2.53 5.05 7.18
CA ILE A 64 -1.82 5.52 5.98
C ILE A 64 -1.89 4.48 4.85
N ALA A 65 -1.73 3.18 5.14
CA ALA A 65 -1.86 2.12 4.13
C ALA A 65 -3.26 2.09 3.51
N ILE A 66 -4.32 2.15 4.33
CA ILE A 66 -5.71 2.15 3.86
C ILE A 66 -5.99 3.39 3.01
N LEU A 67 -5.53 4.58 3.42
CA LEU A 67 -5.68 5.80 2.62
C LEU A 67 -4.93 5.72 1.30
N PHE A 68 -3.73 5.14 1.30
CA PHE A 68 -2.98 4.88 0.07
C PHE A 68 -3.75 3.95 -0.86
N GLN A 69 -4.27 2.82 -0.38
CA GLN A 69 -5.08 1.89 -1.18
C GLN A 69 -6.33 2.58 -1.74
N LEU A 70 -7.03 3.40 -0.95
CA LEU A 70 -8.19 4.16 -1.42
C LEU A 70 -7.83 5.06 -2.60
N VAL A 71 -6.77 5.87 -2.46
CA VAL A 71 -6.31 6.80 -3.51
C VAL A 71 -5.83 6.02 -4.73
N PHE A 72 -5.09 4.92 -4.52
CA PHE A 72 -4.60 4.06 -5.58
C PHE A 72 -5.73 3.39 -6.35
N GLY A 73 -6.73 2.83 -5.68
CA GLY A 73 -7.91 2.23 -6.32
C GLY A 73 -8.73 3.25 -7.12
N LEU A 74 -8.92 4.47 -6.60
CA LEU A 74 -9.59 5.56 -7.33
C LEU A 74 -8.79 5.98 -8.58
N TRP A 75 -7.47 6.10 -8.44
CA TRP A 75 -6.58 6.41 -9.56
C TRP A 75 -6.59 5.28 -10.60
N LEU A 76 -6.56 4.02 -10.18
CA LEU A 76 -6.59 2.84 -11.04
C LEU A 76 -7.87 2.81 -11.87
N LEU A 77 -9.03 3.07 -11.25
CA LEU A 77 -10.29 3.20 -11.96
C LEU A 77 -10.27 4.39 -12.93
N GLY A 78 -9.83 5.57 -12.48
CA GLY A 78 -9.78 6.77 -13.32
C GLY A 78 -8.87 6.63 -14.55
N GLY A 79 -7.70 5.98 -14.39
CA GLY A 79 -6.73 5.79 -15.47
C GLY A 79 -7.02 4.59 -16.37
N TYR A 80 -7.66 3.54 -15.84
CA TYR A 80 -7.77 2.23 -16.51
C TYR A 80 -9.19 1.66 -16.59
N TYR A 81 -10.25 2.47 -16.45
CA TYR A 81 -11.65 2.02 -16.49
C TYR A 81 -12.05 1.23 -17.75
N ILE A 82 -11.31 1.41 -18.85
CA ILE A 82 -11.55 0.68 -20.12
C ILE A 82 -11.30 -0.82 -19.95
N TYR A 83 -10.43 -1.21 -19.01
CA TYR A 83 -10.08 -2.59 -18.74
C TYR A 83 -10.92 -3.14 -17.59
N LEU A 84 -11.77 -4.13 -17.84
CA LEU A 84 -12.58 -4.76 -16.77
C LEU A 84 -11.72 -5.33 -15.63
N GLN A 85 -10.49 -5.74 -15.93
CA GLN A 85 -9.53 -6.23 -14.93
C GLN A 85 -9.14 -5.18 -13.90
N SER A 86 -9.09 -3.88 -14.25
CA SER A 86 -8.78 -2.80 -13.30
C SER A 86 -9.90 -2.60 -12.30
N VAL A 87 -11.15 -2.75 -12.75
CA VAL A 87 -12.34 -2.70 -11.89
C VAL A 87 -12.34 -3.84 -10.88
N LEU A 88 -12.01 -5.05 -11.32
CA LEU A 88 -11.87 -6.20 -10.43
C LEU A 88 -10.73 -6.00 -9.41
N ALA A 89 -9.57 -5.51 -9.85
CA ALA A 89 -8.43 -5.24 -8.97
C ALA A 89 -8.77 -4.20 -7.89
N ALA A 90 -9.41 -3.09 -8.27
CA ALA A 90 -9.87 -2.06 -7.33
C ALA A 90 -10.91 -2.60 -6.34
N LEU A 91 -11.83 -3.46 -6.80
CA LEU A 91 -12.81 -4.10 -5.92
C LEU A 91 -12.15 -5.01 -4.88
N ILE A 92 -11.17 -5.83 -5.29
CA ILE A 92 -10.42 -6.71 -4.37
C ILE A 92 -9.68 -5.87 -3.33
N ASP A 93 -9.03 -4.79 -3.76
CA ASP A 93 -8.32 -3.87 -2.88
C ASP A 93 -9.26 -3.22 -1.85
N TRP A 94 -10.43 -2.73 -2.29
CA TRP A 94 -11.40 -2.13 -1.38
C TRP A 94 -12.07 -3.13 -0.44
N ILE A 95 -12.21 -4.40 -0.83
CA ILE A 95 -12.64 -5.47 0.08
C ILE A 95 -11.59 -5.69 1.16
N TRP A 96 -10.30 -5.71 0.80
CA TRP A 96 -9.21 -5.80 1.78
C TRP A 96 -9.23 -4.59 2.72
N MET A 97 -9.42 -3.37 2.21
CA MET A 97 -9.56 -2.17 3.03
C MET A 97 -10.77 -2.21 3.96
N ALA A 98 -11.92 -2.73 3.52
CA ALA A 98 -13.12 -2.80 4.34
C ALA A 98 -12.96 -3.79 5.51
N TYR A 99 -12.09 -4.80 5.35
CA TYR A 99 -11.79 -5.77 6.39
C TYR A 99 -10.80 -5.24 7.45
N ASN A 100 -9.85 -4.37 7.05
CA ASN A 100 -8.78 -3.86 7.91
C ASN A 100 -9.11 -2.49 8.53
#